data_AF-A0A651HCY4-F1
#
_entry.id   AF-A0A651HCY4-F1
#
_cell.length_a   1.000
_cell.length_b   1.000
_cell.length_c   1.000
_cell.angle_alpha   90.00
_cell.angle_beta   90.00
_cell.angle_gamma   90.00
#
_symmetry.space_group_name_H-M   'P 1'
#
loop_
_entity.id
_entity.type
_entity.pdbx_description
1 polymer ?
#
loop_
_entity_poly.entity_id
_entity_poly.type
_entity_poly.pdbx_seq_one_letter_code
_entity_poly.pdbx_strand_id
1 'polypeptide(L)'
;MPVPWTTRISRAVSRYSQTGPESEDLDRLPGARSRLRAFPNGRGVFRRPSPLVHLGFSHLPMTGFFPLALTLAMIFSAGSEGSSGGSPGPDSDAWGLEQADSLFLAGHPKAALELVEGMLAEDPRDYEALWRAASFAVALGVISEEDRNGGSPGDWYAKAEGFASRGMELRPDRLEARYWEVATLGRQALSAGPAEASELADRIRRGAMEILDRDPNHPGAHNALGRLYYEIMALPGMSRFLGRTFAGGEALGEASWPLAEDHLRRAVELGPDMPLYRLDLARFLVRRGDRAVAREELRRVVVEARDRPSDQAFAAEARKLLREAGG
;
A
#
# COMPACT_ATOMS: atom_id res chain seq x y z
N MET A 1 4.46 -20.72 -18.42
CA MET A 1 4.47 -19.25 -18.20
C MET A 1 4.05 -18.98 -16.76
N PRO A 2 4.73 -18.09 -16.02
CA PRO A 2 4.28 -17.69 -14.69
C PRO A 2 2.92 -16.99 -14.79
N VAL A 3 2.00 -17.37 -13.90
CA VAL A 3 0.64 -16.79 -13.82
C VAL A 3 0.76 -15.35 -13.28
N PRO A 4 0.11 -14.35 -13.90
CA PRO A 4 0.13 -12.96 -13.42
C PRO A 4 -0.25 -12.88 -11.94
N TRP A 5 0.41 -12.01 -11.18
CA TRP A 5 0.22 -11.88 -9.73
C TRP A 5 -1.25 -11.60 -9.35
N THR A 6 -1.94 -10.76 -10.14
CA THR A 6 -3.39 -10.49 -10.01
C THR A 6 -4.23 -11.76 -10.12
N THR A 7 -3.83 -12.67 -11.01
CA THR A 7 -4.50 -13.95 -11.23
C THR A 7 -4.19 -14.96 -10.10
N ARG A 8 -3.00 -14.92 -9.50
CA ARG A 8 -2.69 -15.75 -8.31
C ARG A 8 -3.51 -15.31 -7.11
N ILE A 9 -3.64 -14.01 -6.88
CA ILE A 9 -4.44 -13.45 -5.79
C ILE A 9 -5.93 -13.75 -5.98
N SER A 10 -6.47 -13.56 -7.19
CA SER A 10 -7.86 -13.91 -7.50
C SER A 10 -8.16 -15.39 -7.21
N ARG A 11 -7.21 -16.29 -7.50
CA ARG A 11 -7.33 -17.73 -7.19
C ARG A 11 -7.21 -18.04 -5.69
N ALA A 12 -6.41 -17.30 -4.94
CA ALA A 12 -6.31 -17.43 -3.48
C ALA A 12 -7.62 -17.00 -2.80
N VAL A 13 -8.19 -15.86 -3.20
CA VAL A 13 -9.50 -15.38 -2.72
C VAL A 13 -10.62 -16.37 -3.05
N SER A 14 -10.63 -16.91 -4.27
CA SER A 14 -11.65 -17.88 -4.69
C SER A 14 -11.55 -19.19 -3.90
N ARG A 15 -10.32 -19.66 -3.58
CA ARG A 15 -10.13 -20.82 -2.68
C ARG A 15 -10.54 -20.51 -1.25
N TYR A 16 -10.15 -19.38 -0.68
CA TYR A 16 -10.55 -18.98 0.67
C TYR A 16 -12.07 -18.86 0.81
N SER A 17 -12.77 -18.35 -0.21
CA SER A 17 -14.25 -18.31 -0.22
C SER A 17 -14.91 -19.69 -0.27
N GLN A 18 -14.19 -20.71 -0.75
CA GLN A 18 -14.67 -22.09 -0.88
C GLN A 18 -14.25 -22.98 0.30
N THR A 19 -13.18 -22.66 1.02
CA THR A 19 -12.58 -23.51 2.07
C THR A 19 -12.33 -22.80 3.40
N GLY A 20 -12.79 -21.57 3.59
CA GLY A 20 -12.69 -20.85 4.86
C GLY A 20 -13.43 -21.58 5.99
N PRO A 21 -12.96 -21.47 7.25
CA PRO A 21 -13.60 -22.15 8.37
C PRO A 21 -15.06 -21.68 8.48
N GLU A 22 -15.97 -22.64 8.65
CA GLU A 22 -17.37 -22.37 8.96
C GLU A 22 -17.46 -21.40 10.15
N SER A 23 -18.51 -20.59 10.15
CA SER A 23 -18.77 -19.46 11.06
C SER A 23 -18.74 -19.77 12.57
N GLU A 24 -18.42 -21.00 12.99
CA GLU A 24 -18.31 -21.42 14.38
C GLU A 24 -16.95 -21.11 15.05
N ASP A 25 -15.86 -20.88 14.29
CA ASP A 25 -14.52 -20.68 14.89
C ASP A 25 -14.15 -19.22 15.22
N LEU A 26 -14.95 -18.24 14.76
CA LEU A 26 -14.74 -16.82 15.11
C LEU A 26 -15.13 -16.50 16.57
N ASP A 27 -15.93 -17.34 17.22
CA ASP A 27 -16.37 -17.18 18.60
C ASP A 27 -15.32 -17.60 19.65
N ARG A 28 -14.19 -18.17 19.22
CA ARG A 28 -13.11 -18.65 20.12
C ARG A 28 -11.96 -17.68 20.29
N LEU A 29 -11.98 -16.52 19.62
CA LEU A 29 -10.95 -15.49 19.78
C LEU A 29 -11.20 -14.66 21.07
N PRO A 30 -10.26 -14.62 22.04
CA PRO A 30 -10.41 -13.80 23.23
C PRO A 30 -10.37 -12.31 22.85
N GLY A 31 -11.49 -11.59 23.02
CA GLY A 31 -11.55 -10.13 22.87
C GLY A 31 -12.56 -9.59 21.85
N ALA A 32 -13.21 -10.42 21.04
CA ALA A 32 -14.13 -9.98 19.99
C ALA A 32 -15.57 -9.70 20.48
N ARG A 33 -15.72 -9.02 21.63
CA ARG A 33 -17.03 -8.49 22.06
C ARG A 33 -16.94 -7.02 22.44
N SER A 34 -17.09 -6.14 21.46
CA SER A 34 -18.02 -5.01 21.60
C SER A 34 -18.27 -4.30 20.27
N ARG A 35 -19.57 -4.19 19.93
CA ARG A 35 -20.20 -3.32 18.91
C ARG A 35 -20.27 -3.85 17.47
N LEU A 36 -21.10 -4.88 17.27
CA LEU A 36 -21.95 -4.97 16.09
C LEU A 36 -23.40 -5.11 16.57
N ARG A 37 -24.15 -4.00 16.56
CA ARG A 37 -25.62 -4.05 16.64
C ARG A 37 -26.16 -4.01 15.21
N ALA A 38 -26.92 -5.04 14.89
CA ALA A 38 -27.66 -5.22 13.65
C ALA A 38 -28.62 -4.05 13.37
N PHE A 39 -28.75 -3.69 12.09
CA PHE A 39 -29.88 -2.92 11.57
C PHE A 39 -30.72 -3.82 10.66
N PRO A 40 -32.05 -3.92 10.88
CA PRO A 40 -32.97 -4.44 9.88
C PRO A 40 -33.67 -3.30 9.12
N ASN A 41 -34.03 -3.61 7.88
CA ASN A 41 -34.73 -2.77 6.91
C ASN A 41 -36.00 -2.06 7.44
N GLY A 42 -36.29 -0.85 6.94
CA GLY A 42 -37.67 -0.32 6.91
C GLY A 42 -37.82 1.20 6.95
N ARG A 43 -38.52 1.73 5.93
CA ARG A 43 -38.91 3.13 5.65
C ARG A 43 -39.56 3.87 6.84
N GLY A 44 -39.36 5.21 6.94
CA GLY A 44 -40.25 6.09 7.72
C GLY A 44 -39.70 7.45 8.19
N VAL A 45 -39.96 8.50 7.40
CA VAL A 45 -40.33 9.91 7.73
C VAL A 45 -39.93 10.54 9.09
N PHE A 46 -39.10 11.61 8.99
CA PHE A 46 -39.12 12.94 9.66
C PHE A 46 -39.38 13.08 11.19
N ARG A 47 -38.41 13.67 11.91
CA ARG A 47 -38.53 14.95 12.68
C ARG A 47 -37.21 15.34 13.36
N ARG A 48 -36.81 16.62 13.25
CA ARG A 48 -35.84 17.31 14.13
C ARG A 48 -36.52 17.65 15.49
N PRO A 49 -35.77 17.87 16.58
CA PRO A 49 -35.24 19.22 16.88
C PRO A 49 -33.83 19.26 17.55
N SER A 50 -33.20 20.44 17.46
CA SER A 50 -32.02 20.92 18.19
C SER A 50 -32.44 21.57 19.54
N PRO A 51 -31.59 22.34 20.28
CA PRO A 51 -30.21 22.16 20.77
C PRO A 51 -30.10 22.50 22.30
N LEU A 52 -28.88 22.84 22.79
CA LEU A 52 -28.50 23.49 24.08
C LEU A 52 -28.03 22.50 25.19
N VAL A 53 -27.01 22.71 26.04
CA VAL A 53 -26.06 23.80 26.30
C VAL A 53 -25.07 23.35 27.42
N HIS A 54 -23.84 23.90 27.38
CA HIS A 54 -22.86 24.23 28.46
C HIS A 54 -22.49 23.25 29.59
N LEU A 55 -21.20 22.90 29.70
CA LEU A 55 -20.10 23.52 30.48
C LEU A 55 -19.94 22.88 31.86
N GLY A 56 -18.69 22.61 32.23
CA GLY A 56 -18.31 22.52 33.63
C GLY A 56 -17.03 21.75 33.87
N PHE A 57 -15.96 22.50 34.12
CA PHE A 57 -14.70 22.14 34.79
C PHE A 57 -14.94 21.18 36.01
N SER A 58 -13.98 20.40 36.54
CA SER A 58 -12.68 20.87 37.03
C SER A 58 -11.82 19.75 37.67
N HIS A 59 -10.50 20.01 37.77
CA HIS A 59 -9.54 19.65 38.84
C HIS A 59 -8.89 18.24 38.93
N LEU A 60 -7.55 18.24 38.81
CA LEU A 60 -6.57 17.31 39.39
C LEU A 60 -6.57 17.38 40.94
N PRO A 61 -5.99 16.39 41.67
CA PRO A 61 -4.58 16.50 42.05
C PRO A 61 -3.75 15.20 42.05
N MET A 62 -2.43 15.43 42.01
CA MET A 62 -1.30 14.53 42.28
C MET A 62 -1.33 13.83 43.65
N THR A 63 -0.50 12.77 43.74
CA THR A 63 0.37 12.26 44.85
C THR A 63 0.22 10.73 44.96
N GLY A 64 1.23 9.88 45.14
CA GLY A 64 2.69 10.02 45.24
C GLY A 64 3.34 8.62 45.44
N PHE A 65 4.60 8.50 45.00
CA PHE A 65 5.74 7.72 45.54
C PHE A 65 5.66 6.24 46.04
N PHE A 66 6.40 5.36 45.32
CA PHE A 66 7.46 4.37 45.72
C PHE A 66 7.15 3.20 46.73
N PRO A 67 7.98 2.14 46.88
CA PRO A 67 8.51 1.15 45.92
C PRO A 67 8.58 -0.31 46.49
N LEU A 68 9.33 -1.20 45.81
CA LEU A 68 10.12 -2.35 46.33
C LEU A 68 9.61 -3.79 46.06
N ALA A 69 10.45 -4.48 45.26
CA ALA A 69 10.75 -5.89 45.08
C ALA A 69 10.13 -6.97 46.00
N LEU A 70 9.73 -8.09 45.38
CA LEU A 70 10.22 -9.41 45.79
C LEU A 70 10.07 -10.45 44.67
N THR A 71 11.18 -11.11 44.35
CA THR A 71 11.28 -12.33 43.57
C THR A 71 10.67 -13.52 44.31
N LEU A 72 9.90 -14.37 43.64
CA LEU A 72 9.80 -15.78 44.02
C LEU A 72 9.72 -16.67 42.77
N ALA A 73 10.77 -17.46 42.59
CA ALA A 73 10.83 -18.59 41.68
C ALA A 73 9.87 -19.68 42.19
N MET A 74 9.02 -20.19 41.30
CA MET A 74 8.50 -21.55 41.44
C MET A 74 8.98 -22.37 40.26
N ILE A 75 9.92 -23.26 40.59
CA ILE A 75 10.30 -24.43 39.84
C ILE A 75 9.08 -25.37 39.86
N PHE A 76 8.51 -25.65 38.69
CA PHE A 76 7.74 -26.86 38.47
C PHE A 76 8.41 -27.62 37.34
N SER A 77 9.06 -28.73 37.70
CA SER A 77 9.65 -29.66 36.75
C SER A 77 9.00 -31.02 37.01
N ALA A 78 8.33 -31.54 35.98
CA ALA A 78 8.15 -32.95 35.62
C ALA A 78 6.76 -33.15 34.99
N GLY A 79 6.76 -33.31 33.67
CA GLY A 79 5.59 -33.64 32.86
C GLY A 79 6.06 -33.77 31.41
N SER A 80 6.79 -34.86 31.14
CA SER A 80 7.27 -35.22 29.81
C SER A 80 6.10 -35.59 28.91
N GLU A 81 5.71 -34.69 28.02
CA GLU A 81 5.11 -35.06 26.74
C GLU A 81 5.88 -34.33 25.65
N GLY A 82 6.50 -35.12 24.77
CA GLY A 82 7.23 -34.61 23.63
C GLY A 82 6.26 -33.91 22.69
N SER A 83 6.29 -32.58 22.68
CA SER A 83 5.81 -31.80 21.55
C SER A 83 7.00 -31.57 20.64
N SER A 84 7.01 -32.31 19.55
CA SER A 84 7.89 -32.16 18.39
C SER A 84 8.13 -30.68 18.07
N GLY A 85 9.38 -30.23 18.20
CA GLY A 85 9.92 -29.15 17.40
C GLY A 85 9.98 -29.61 15.94
N GLY A 86 8.81 -29.70 15.30
CA GLY A 86 8.74 -29.71 13.85
C GLY A 86 9.00 -28.29 13.41
N SER A 87 10.07 -28.06 12.65
CA SER A 87 10.11 -26.89 11.78
C SER A 87 8.76 -26.83 11.05
N PRO A 88 8.09 -25.67 11.02
CA PRO A 88 6.88 -25.49 10.25
C PRO A 88 7.12 -26.10 8.86
N GLY A 89 6.26 -27.03 8.45
CA GLY A 89 6.40 -27.65 7.14
C GLY A 89 6.18 -26.60 6.04
N PRO A 90 6.66 -26.82 4.81
CA PRO A 90 6.44 -25.88 3.70
C PRO A 90 4.96 -25.50 3.47
N ASP A 91 4.01 -26.30 3.97
CA ASP A 91 2.58 -26.05 3.88
C ASP A 91 2.06 -25.01 4.90
N SER A 92 2.67 -24.86 6.08
CA SER A 92 2.25 -23.87 7.08
C SER A 92 2.64 -22.44 6.68
N ASP A 93 3.79 -22.28 6.04
CA ASP A 93 4.27 -20.98 5.56
C ASP A 93 3.37 -20.50 4.42
N ALA A 94 2.96 -21.41 3.53
CA ALA A 94 2.01 -21.11 2.47
C ALA A 94 0.65 -20.63 3.02
N TRP A 95 0.15 -21.25 4.10
CA TRP A 95 -1.10 -20.84 4.74
C TRP A 95 -0.99 -19.45 5.40
N GLY A 96 0.15 -19.16 6.04
CA GLY A 96 0.43 -17.83 6.61
C GLY A 96 0.42 -16.73 5.55
N LEU A 97 1.08 -16.94 4.40
CA LEU A 97 1.10 -15.97 3.30
C LEU A 97 -0.30 -15.75 2.69
N GLU A 98 -1.08 -16.82 2.50
CA GLU A 98 -2.46 -16.71 2.01
C GLU A 98 -3.35 -15.94 2.98
N GLN A 99 -3.16 -16.14 4.29
CA GLN A 99 -3.85 -15.39 5.32
C GLN A 99 -3.47 -13.90 5.32
N ALA A 100 -2.17 -13.59 5.15
CA ALA A 100 -1.70 -12.21 5.01
C ALA A 100 -2.33 -11.51 3.80
N ASP A 101 -2.33 -12.18 2.65
CA ASP A 101 -2.94 -11.67 1.41
C ASP A 101 -4.44 -11.44 1.60
N SER A 102 -5.15 -12.35 2.29
CA SER A 102 -6.57 -12.19 2.62
C SER A 102 -6.84 -10.99 3.53
N LEU A 103 -6.04 -10.82 4.60
CA LEU A 103 -6.13 -9.66 5.49
C LEU A 103 -5.90 -8.34 4.74
N PHE A 104 -4.92 -8.30 3.84
CA PHE A 104 -4.64 -7.13 3.03
C PHE A 104 -5.83 -6.77 2.14
N LEU A 105 -6.41 -7.75 1.44
CA LEU A 105 -7.55 -7.57 0.56
C LEU A 105 -8.83 -7.18 1.32
N ALA A 106 -8.99 -7.66 2.56
CA ALA A 106 -10.07 -7.27 3.46
C ALA A 106 -9.89 -5.86 4.05
N GLY A 107 -8.81 -5.15 3.70
CA GLY A 107 -8.56 -3.79 4.17
C GLY A 107 -7.91 -3.71 5.54
N HIS A 108 -7.15 -4.74 5.92
CA HIS A 108 -6.39 -4.79 7.16
C HIS A 108 -4.88 -4.86 6.89
N PRO A 109 -4.29 -3.87 6.16
CA PRO A 109 -2.88 -3.93 5.76
C PRO A 109 -1.91 -3.94 6.95
N LYS A 110 -2.30 -3.35 8.09
CA LYS A 110 -1.48 -3.40 9.31
C LYS A 110 -1.41 -4.82 9.88
N ALA A 111 -2.55 -5.50 9.99
CA ALA A 111 -2.59 -6.88 10.46
C ALA A 111 -1.87 -7.84 9.49
N ALA A 112 -2.03 -7.61 8.18
CA ALA A 112 -1.30 -8.35 7.16
C ALA A 112 0.23 -8.17 7.31
N LEU A 113 0.68 -6.94 7.54
CA LEU A 113 2.09 -6.64 7.79
C LEU A 113 2.61 -7.30 9.07
N GLU A 114 1.89 -7.16 10.18
CA GLU A 114 2.25 -7.78 11.47
C GLU A 114 2.39 -9.31 11.34
N LEU A 115 1.53 -9.95 10.53
CA LEU A 115 1.59 -11.39 10.29
C LEU A 115 2.85 -11.79 9.52
N VAL A 116 3.14 -11.15 8.38
CA VAL A 116 4.35 -11.46 7.60
C VAL A 116 5.63 -11.06 8.33
N GLU A 117 5.60 -10.08 9.23
CA GLU A 117 6.71 -9.75 10.10
C GLU A 117 6.99 -10.84 11.14
N GLY A 118 5.93 -11.47 11.68
CA GLY A 118 6.07 -12.67 12.51
C GLY A 118 6.77 -13.80 11.76
N MET A 119 6.36 -14.06 10.52
CA MET A 119 7.02 -15.04 9.65
C MET A 119 8.49 -14.69 9.39
N LEU A 120 8.80 -13.42 9.13
CA LEU A 120 10.17 -12.94 8.93
C LEU A 120 11.03 -12.96 10.21
N ALA A 121 10.43 -13.04 11.39
CA ALA A 121 11.15 -13.26 12.63
C ALA A 121 11.58 -14.73 12.78
N GLU A 122 10.83 -15.67 12.20
CA GLU A 122 11.13 -17.11 12.17
C GLU A 122 12.07 -17.47 11.02
N ASP A 123 11.76 -17.02 9.80
CA ASP A 123 12.63 -17.10 8.62
C ASP A 123 12.89 -15.71 8.01
N PRO A 124 13.99 -15.04 8.40
CA PRO A 124 14.39 -13.76 7.82
C PRO A 124 14.69 -13.78 6.32
N ARG A 125 14.75 -14.97 5.69
CA ARG A 125 15.06 -15.17 4.29
C ARG A 125 13.87 -15.69 3.50
N ASP A 126 12.65 -15.60 4.03
CA ASP A 126 11.45 -15.86 3.23
C ASP A 126 11.24 -14.73 2.21
N TYR A 127 11.56 -15.01 0.94
CA TYR A 127 11.37 -14.06 -0.17
C TYR A 127 9.91 -13.64 -0.34
N GLU A 128 8.98 -14.59 -0.19
CA GLU A 128 7.56 -14.35 -0.43
C GLU A 128 6.96 -13.48 0.67
N ALA A 129 7.43 -13.60 1.91
CA ALA A 129 7.10 -12.69 3.00
C ALA A 129 7.74 -11.30 2.82
N LEU A 130 8.99 -11.22 2.36
CA LEU A 130 9.72 -9.94 2.18
C LEU A 130 9.01 -9.00 1.20
N TRP A 131 8.70 -9.45 -0.01
CA TRP A 131 8.07 -8.54 -0.99
C TRP A 131 6.65 -8.15 -0.58
N ARG A 132 5.91 -9.04 0.12
CA ARG A 132 4.59 -8.73 0.69
C ARG A 132 4.68 -7.69 1.79
N ALA A 133 5.64 -7.84 2.70
CA ALA A 133 5.90 -6.86 3.75
C ALA A 133 6.21 -5.48 3.15
N ALA A 134 7.01 -5.42 2.08
CA ALA A 134 7.23 -4.19 1.32
C ALA A 134 5.91 -3.62 0.76
N SER A 135 5.09 -4.45 0.12
CA SER A 135 3.80 -4.04 -0.45
C SER A 135 2.82 -3.48 0.58
N PHE A 136 2.69 -4.14 1.73
CA PHE A 136 1.77 -3.75 2.79
C PHE A 136 2.26 -2.48 3.49
N ALA A 137 3.58 -2.33 3.66
CA ALA A 137 4.18 -1.10 4.15
C ALA A 137 3.94 0.08 3.19
N VAL A 138 4.08 -0.10 1.87
CA VAL A 138 3.71 0.94 0.90
C VAL A 138 2.24 1.35 1.07
N ALA A 139 1.33 0.38 1.16
CA ALA A 139 -0.10 0.65 1.33
C ALA A 139 -0.41 1.42 2.63
N LEU A 140 0.25 1.08 3.74
CA LEU A 140 0.13 1.82 5.00
C LEU A 140 0.65 3.26 4.86
N GLY A 141 1.77 3.44 4.14
CA GLY A 141 2.28 4.75 3.78
C GLY A 141 1.23 5.57 3.04
N VAL A 142 0.62 5.01 1.98
CA VAL A 142 -0.46 5.65 1.20
C VAL A 142 -1.63 6.07 2.08
N ILE A 143 -2.12 5.17 2.93
CA ILE A 143 -3.25 5.44 3.84
C ILE A 143 -2.88 6.56 4.82
N SER A 144 -1.66 6.56 5.34
CA SER A 144 -1.20 7.54 6.32
C SER A 144 -0.95 8.95 5.76
N GLU A 145 -0.90 9.10 4.43
CA GLU A 145 -0.84 10.43 3.79
C GLU A 145 -2.16 11.19 3.99
N GLU A 146 -3.29 10.48 4.05
CA GLU A 146 -4.61 11.06 4.32
C GLU A 146 -4.97 11.03 5.81
N ASP A 147 -4.66 9.93 6.52
CA ASP A 147 -4.94 9.75 7.95
C ASP A 147 -3.68 9.47 8.76
N ARG A 148 -3.13 10.52 9.36
CA ARG A 148 -1.91 10.45 10.18
C ARG A 148 -2.05 9.66 11.49
N ASN A 149 -3.26 9.24 11.86
CA ASN A 149 -3.44 8.38 13.04
C ASN A 149 -2.76 6.99 12.87
N GLY A 150 -2.48 6.59 11.62
CA GLY A 150 -1.84 5.32 11.29
C GLY A 150 -0.30 5.31 11.30
N GLY A 151 0.35 6.44 11.64
CA GLY A 151 1.82 6.60 11.61
C GLY A 151 2.28 7.65 10.59
N SER A 152 3.60 7.85 10.49
CA SER A 152 4.20 8.73 9.49
C SER A 152 4.33 7.99 8.15
N PRO A 153 3.91 8.58 7.01
CA PRO A 153 4.14 7.99 5.69
C PRO A 153 5.61 7.63 5.44
N GLY A 154 6.53 8.50 5.90
CA GLY A 154 7.96 8.29 5.73
C GLY A 154 8.48 7.05 6.44
N ASP A 155 7.97 6.72 7.64
CA ASP A 155 8.39 5.54 8.39
C ASP A 155 7.95 4.26 7.66
N TRP A 156 6.74 4.27 7.09
CA TRP A 156 6.23 3.16 6.30
C TRP A 156 7.01 2.96 5.01
N TYR A 157 7.39 4.03 4.31
CA TYR A 157 8.20 3.94 3.10
C TYR A 157 9.63 3.49 3.40
N ALA A 158 10.24 3.96 4.49
CA ALA A 158 11.55 3.46 4.92
C ALA A 158 11.50 1.95 5.23
N LYS A 159 10.44 1.49 5.88
CA LYS A 159 10.21 0.07 6.15
C LYS A 159 10.03 -0.74 4.87
N ALA A 160 9.26 -0.22 3.91
CA ALA A 160 9.06 -0.85 2.62
C ALA A 160 10.36 -1.01 1.82
N GLU A 161 11.20 0.04 1.77
CA GLU A 161 12.51 0.02 1.12
C GLU A 161 13.43 -1.03 1.75
N GLY A 162 13.44 -1.13 3.09
CA GLY A 162 14.21 -2.15 3.81
C GLY A 162 13.81 -3.58 3.44
N PHE A 163 12.52 -3.88 3.34
CA PHE A 163 12.04 -5.20 2.92
C PHE A 163 12.33 -5.49 1.44
N ALA A 164 12.09 -4.51 0.57
CA ALA A 164 12.36 -4.65 -0.87
C ALA A 164 13.85 -4.90 -1.15
N SER A 165 14.73 -4.15 -0.48
CA SER A 165 16.18 -4.32 -0.58
C SER A 165 16.62 -5.74 -0.20
N ARG A 166 16.18 -6.23 0.97
CA ARG A 166 16.45 -7.62 1.41
C ARG A 166 15.92 -8.65 0.41
N GLY A 167 14.73 -8.43 -0.14
CA GLY A 167 14.14 -9.32 -1.15
C GLY A 167 14.98 -9.38 -2.43
N MET A 168 15.46 -8.23 -2.90
CA MET A 168 16.33 -8.13 -4.08
C MET A 168 17.71 -8.75 -3.87
N GLU A 169 18.31 -8.59 -2.68
CA GLU A 169 19.56 -9.25 -2.32
C GLU A 169 19.40 -10.78 -2.33
N LEU A 170 18.27 -11.27 -1.84
CA LEU A 170 18.01 -12.70 -1.73
C LEU A 170 17.66 -13.35 -3.08
N ARG A 171 16.82 -12.68 -3.90
CA ARG A 171 16.34 -13.20 -5.19
C ARG A 171 16.35 -12.09 -6.26
N PRO A 172 17.53 -11.74 -6.80
CA PRO A 172 17.66 -10.70 -7.82
C PRO A 172 17.04 -11.11 -9.17
N ASP A 173 16.71 -12.39 -9.35
CA ASP A 173 16.01 -12.94 -10.52
C ASP A 173 14.51 -12.65 -10.52
N ARG A 174 13.92 -12.43 -9.34
CA ARG A 174 12.49 -12.21 -9.15
C ARG A 174 12.18 -10.70 -9.16
N LEU A 175 11.04 -10.34 -9.74
CA LEU A 175 10.72 -8.94 -10.06
C LEU A 175 9.93 -8.24 -8.95
N GLU A 176 9.28 -9.00 -8.07
CA GLU A 176 8.32 -8.52 -7.10
C GLU A 176 8.96 -7.53 -6.11
N ALA A 177 10.12 -7.87 -5.54
CA ALA A 177 10.86 -6.98 -4.65
C ALA A 177 11.36 -5.70 -5.37
N ARG A 178 11.85 -5.83 -6.60
CA ARG A 178 12.28 -4.67 -7.42
C ARG A 178 11.11 -3.73 -7.70
N TYR A 179 9.93 -4.28 -8.02
CA TYR A 179 8.74 -3.48 -8.25
C TYR A 179 8.34 -2.67 -7.00
N TRP A 180 8.35 -3.30 -5.83
CA TRP A 180 8.01 -2.60 -4.59
C TRP A 180 9.08 -1.60 -4.15
N GLU A 181 10.36 -1.80 -4.50
CA GLU A 181 11.37 -0.74 -4.40
C GLU A 181 10.95 0.46 -5.27
N VAL A 182 10.74 0.27 -6.57
CA VAL A 182 10.35 1.33 -7.51
C VAL A 182 9.10 2.09 -7.03
N ALA A 183 8.08 1.37 -6.58
CA ALA A 183 6.86 1.98 -6.03
C ALA A 183 7.15 2.83 -4.78
N THR A 184 8.00 2.34 -3.87
CA THR A 184 8.40 3.06 -2.65
C THR A 184 9.17 4.34 -2.97
N LEU A 185 10.15 4.26 -3.87
CA LEU A 185 10.93 5.42 -4.32
C LEU A 185 10.04 6.50 -4.94
N GLY A 186 9.04 6.08 -5.73
CA GLY A 186 8.04 6.98 -6.31
C GLY A 186 7.28 7.77 -5.25
N ARG A 187 6.94 7.17 -4.10
CA ARG A 187 6.27 7.87 -2.99
C ARG A 187 7.22 8.78 -2.23
N GLN A 188 8.44 8.33 -1.93
CA GLN A 188 9.44 9.16 -1.26
C GLN A 188 9.77 10.44 -2.07
N ALA A 189 9.84 10.32 -3.39
CA ALA A 189 10.13 11.44 -4.29
C ALA A 189 9.10 12.58 -4.22
N LEU A 190 7.83 12.29 -3.85
CA LEU A 190 6.78 13.32 -3.72
C LEU A 190 7.03 14.32 -2.58
N SER A 191 7.79 13.90 -1.56
CA SER A 191 8.15 14.73 -0.41
C SER A 191 9.62 15.14 -0.36
N ALA A 192 10.43 14.65 -1.31
CA ALA A 192 11.87 14.87 -1.35
C ALA A 192 12.24 16.29 -1.79
N GLY A 193 13.41 16.76 -1.34
CA GLY A 193 14.03 17.98 -1.88
C GLY A 193 14.50 17.77 -3.33
N PRO A 194 14.76 18.84 -4.12
CA PRO A 194 15.07 18.70 -5.55
C PRO A 194 16.24 17.78 -5.90
N ALA A 195 17.32 17.81 -5.12
CA ALA A 195 18.49 16.97 -5.35
C ALA A 195 18.17 15.47 -5.14
N GLU A 196 17.54 15.15 -4.01
CA GLU A 196 17.11 13.78 -3.66
C GLU A 196 16.04 13.28 -4.64
N ALA A 197 15.07 14.12 -5.02
CA ALA A 197 14.06 13.78 -6.02
C ALA A 197 14.68 13.41 -7.38
N SER A 198 15.78 14.09 -7.77
CA SER A 198 16.51 13.75 -9.01
C SER A 198 17.20 12.39 -8.92
N GLU A 199 17.81 12.06 -7.78
CA GLU A 199 18.43 10.74 -7.56
C GLU A 199 17.37 9.63 -7.55
N LEU A 200 16.25 9.85 -6.85
CA LEU A 200 15.12 8.93 -6.80
C LEU A 200 14.52 8.74 -8.20
N ALA A 201 14.37 9.80 -8.98
CA ALA A 201 13.90 9.73 -10.38
C ALA A 201 14.78 8.79 -11.23
N ASP A 202 16.10 8.89 -11.12
CA ASP A 202 17.02 8.02 -11.84
C ASP A 202 16.94 6.56 -11.36
N ARG A 203 16.80 6.32 -10.05
CA ARG A 203 16.59 4.97 -9.50
C ARG A 203 15.26 4.37 -9.97
N ILE A 204 14.17 5.15 -9.96
CA ILE A 204 12.85 4.73 -10.45
C ILE A 204 12.93 4.33 -11.92
N ARG A 205 13.54 5.17 -12.78
CA ARG A 205 13.68 4.86 -14.21
C ARG A 205 14.44 3.56 -14.40
N ARG A 206 15.65 3.44 -13.82
CA ARG A 206 16.47 2.22 -13.97
C ARG A 206 15.72 0.97 -13.50
N GLY A 207 15.13 1.01 -12.30
CA GLY A 207 14.40 -0.12 -11.75
C GLY A 207 13.18 -0.51 -12.58
N ALA A 208 12.43 0.47 -13.10
CA ALA A 208 11.27 0.20 -13.95
C ALA A 208 11.69 -0.35 -15.33
N MET A 209 12.76 0.16 -15.94
CA MET A 209 13.30 -0.39 -17.18
C MET A 209 13.80 -1.83 -16.98
N GLU A 210 14.53 -2.12 -15.90
CA GLU A 210 14.96 -3.48 -15.56
C GLU A 210 13.79 -4.46 -15.42
N ILE A 211 12.65 -4.00 -14.88
CA ILE A 211 11.44 -4.81 -14.82
C ILE A 211 10.90 -5.05 -16.24
N LEU A 212 10.78 -4.00 -17.06
CA LEU A 212 10.23 -4.11 -18.42
C LEU A 212 11.12 -4.92 -19.38
N ASP A 213 12.43 -4.95 -19.15
CA ASP A 213 13.34 -5.82 -19.91
C ASP A 213 13.03 -7.31 -19.70
N ARG A 214 12.49 -7.68 -18.53
CA ARG A 214 12.16 -9.07 -18.18
C ARG A 214 10.67 -9.39 -18.33
N ASP A 215 9.82 -8.42 -18.05
CA ASP A 215 8.37 -8.47 -18.25
C ASP A 215 7.90 -7.19 -18.95
N PRO A 216 7.92 -7.18 -20.31
CA PRO A 216 7.51 -6.03 -21.11
C PRO A 216 6.04 -5.62 -20.94
N ASN A 217 5.24 -6.44 -20.25
CA ASN A 217 3.83 -6.18 -19.98
C ASN A 217 3.56 -5.98 -18.48
N HIS A 218 4.57 -5.58 -17.70
CA HIS A 218 4.39 -5.31 -16.28
C HIS A 218 3.66 -3.97 -16.06
N PRO A 219 2.37 -3.98 -15.64
CA PRO A 219 1.55 -2.77 -15.62
C PRO A 219 2.09 -1.71 -14.64
N GLY A 220 2.59 -2.14 -13.48
CA GLY A 220 3.13 -1.23 -12.48
C GLY A 220 4.43 -0.56 -12.90
N ALA A 221 5.24 -1.19 -13.76
CA ALA A 221 6.48 -0.59 -14.26
C ALA A 221 6.18 0.46 -15.34
N HIS A 222 5.21 0.16 -16.22
CA HIS A 222 4.66 1.19 -17.12
C HIS A 222 4.08 2.37 -16.33
N ASN A 223 3.29 2.12 -15.29
CA ASN A 223 2.73 3.22 -14.48
C ASN A 223 3.85 4.08 -13.84
N ALA A 224 4.88 3.45 -13.27
CA ALA A 224 6.01 4.15 -12.67
C ALA A 224 6.75 5.05 -13.67
N LEU A 225 7.09 4.55 -14.86
CA LEU A 225 7.72 5.36 -15.91
C LEU A 225 6.81 6.47 -16.42
N GLY A 226 5.55 6.14 -16.68
CA GLY A 226 4.55 7.10 -17.15
C GLY A 226 4.37 8.25 -16.16
N ARG A 227 4.25 7.94 -14.86
CA ARG A 227 4.15 8.93 -13.79
C ARG A 227 5.45 9.74 -13.65
N LEU A 228 6.61 9.09 -13.69
CA LEU A 228 7.91 9.76 -13.61
C LEU A 228 8.08 10.80 -14.73
N TYR A 229 7.89 10.38 -15.99
CA TYR A 229 8.02 11.26 -17.14
C TYR A 229 6.98 12.39 -17.11
N TYR A 230 5.74 12.10 -16.68
CA TYR A 230 4.73 13.12 -16.45
C TYR A 230 5.20 14.18 -15.46
N GLU A 231 5.68 13.78 -14.28
CA GLU A 231 6.11 14.72 -13.24
C GLU A 231 7.28 15.58 -13.71
N ILE A 232 8.29 14.97 -14.37
CA ILE A 232 9.43 15.69 -14.95
C ILE A 232 8.95 16.77 -15.94
N MET A 233 8.05 16.41 -16.85
CA MET A 233 7.53 17.33 -17.87
C MET A 233 6.61 18.41 -17.28
N ALA A 234 5.99 18.14 -16.13
CA ALA A 234 5.10 19.05 -15.45
C ALA A 234 5.81 20.11 -14.59
N LEU A 235 7.13 20.00 -14.39
CA LEU A 235 7.94 20.95 -13.63
C LEU A 235 7.92 22.35 -14.27
N PRO A 236 7.58 23.42 -13.52
CA PRO A 236 7.59 24.78 -14.05
C PRO A 236 8.99 25.22 -14.50
N GLY A 237 9.12 25.69 -15.75
CA GLY A 237 10.26 26.51 -16.18
C GLY A 237 11.65 25.84 -16.24
N MET A 238 11.73 24.52 -16.31
CA MET A 238 12.99 23.75 -16.28
C MET A 238 13.68 23.60 -17.65
N SER A 239 13.14 24.12 -18.76
CA SER A 239 13.54 23.62 -20.09
C SER A 239 14.87 24.14 -20.67
N ARG A 240 15.64 25.02 -20.00
CA ARG A 240 16.88 25.55 -20.61
C ARG A 240 18.12 25.72 -19.73
N PHE A 241 18.01 25.71 -18.41
CA PHE A 241 19.17 26.06 -17.55
C PHE A 241 19.71 24.89 -16.72
N LEU A 242 18.86 23.97 -16.25
CA LEU A 242 19.31 22.91 -15.37
C LEU A 242 19.93 21.70 -16.10
N GLY A 243 19.57 21.49 -17.37
CA GLY A 243 20.23 20.51 -18.24
C GLY A 243 21.68 20.81 -18.62
N ARG A 244 22.25 21.99 -18.26
CA ARG A 244 23.67 22.32 -18.52
C ARG A 244 24.55 22.39 -17.29
N THR A 245 24.01 22.45 -16.08
CA THR A 245 24.83 22.81 -14.91
C THR A 245 24.56 22.01 -13.63
N PHE A 246 23.46 21.28 -13.51
CA PHE A 246 23.23 20.44 -12.32
C PHE A 246 22.64 19.09 -12.71
N ALA A 247 23.43 18.03 -12.50
CA ALA A 247 22.98 16.64 -12.45
C ALA A 247 22.01 16.23 -13.57
N GLY A 248 22.49 16.23 -14.82
CA GLY A 248 21.75 15.66 -15.96
C GLY A 248 21.53 14.16 -15.81
N GLY A 249 20.55 13.79 -15.01
CA GLY A 249 20.10 12.41 -14.84
C GLY A 249 19.48 11.88 -16.14
N GLU A 250 19.75 10.62 -16.44
CA GLU A 250 19.25 9.95 -17.64
C GLU A 250 17.71 10.04 -17.76
N ALA A 251 16.97 10.10 -16.64
CA ALA A 251 15.51 10.23 -16.65
C ALA A 251 15.05 11.58 -17.18
N LEU A 252 15.79 12.65 -16.86
CA LEU A 252 15.49 14.00 -17.35
C LEU A 252 15.74 14.12 -18.86
N GLY A 253 16.71 13.38 -19.39
CA GLY A 253 17.06 13.41 -20.82
C GLY A 253 16.04 12.72 -21.73
N GLU A 254 15.39 11.67 -21.22
CA GLU A 254 14.44 10.86 -22.01
C GLU A 254 12.99 11.32 -21.87
N ALA A 255 12.61 11.90 -20.73
CA ALA A 255 11.23 12.26 -20.42
C ALA A 255 10.58 13.13 -21.51
N SER A 256 9.39 12.72 -21.96
CA SER A 256 8.60 13.50 -22.91
C SER A 256 7.10 13.28 -22.67
N TRP A 257 6.27 14.22 -23.11
CA TRP A 257 4.81 14.08 -23.01
C TRP A 257 4.28 12.82 -23.72
N PRO A 258 4.72 12.47 -24.95
CA PRO A 258 4.27 11.24 -25.61
C PRO A 258 4.67 9.97 -24.87
N LEU A 259 5.90 9.88 -24.35
CA LEU A 259 6.35 8.72 -23.57
C LEU A 259 5.55 8.58 -22.27
N ALA A 260 5.31 9.69 -21.57
CA ALA A 260 4.47 9.67 -20.38
C ALA A 260 3.06 9.13 -20.68
N GLU A 261 2.45 9.59 -21.78
CA GLU A 261 1.12 9.13 -22.18
C GLU A 261 1.10 7.64 -22.54
N ASP A 262 2.05 7.20 -23.36
CA ASP A 262 2.13 5.81 -23.83
C ASP A 262 2.23 4.83 -22.65
N HIS A 263 3.16 5.09 -21.73
CA HIS A 263 3.31 4.29 -20.53
C HIS A 263 2.08 4.33 -19.60
N LEU A 264 1.46 5.51 -19.39
CA LEU A 264 0.25 5.60 -18.55
C LEU A 264 -0.94 4.84 -19.16
N ARG A 265 -1.14 4.94 -20.48
CA ARG A 265 -2.19 4.18 -21.18
C ARG A 265 -1.92 2.69 -21.13
N ARG A 266 -0.67 2.28 -21.36
CA ARG A 266 -0.26 0.87 -21.30
C ARG A 266 -0.48 0.27 -19.91
N ALA A 267 -0.22 1.02 -18.85
CA ALA A 267 -0.52 0.59 -17.49
C ALA A 267 -2.02 0.33 -17.25
N VAL A 268 -2.89 1.22 -17.73
CA VAL A 268 -4.36 1.06 -17.62
C VAL A 268 -4.86 -0.14 -18.43
N GLU A 269 -4.29 -0.36 -19.63
CA GLU A 269 -4.63 -1.49 -20.48
C GLU A 269 -4.24 -2.83 -19.84
N LEU A 270 -3.03 -2.91 -19.27
CA LEU A 270 -2.46 -4.13 -18.70
C LEU A 270 -2.95 -4.42 -17.27
N GLY A 271 -3.35 -3.38 -16.52
CA GLY A 271 -3.80 -3.48 -15.14
C GLY A 271 -5.12 -2.74 -14.88
N PRO A 272 -6.21 -3.10 -15.55
CA PRO A 272 -7.47 -2.36 -15.48
C PRO A 272 -8.12 -2.36 -14.09
N ASP A 273 -7.77 -3.34 -13.24
CA ASP A 273 -8.31 -3.52 -11.89
C ASP A 273 -7.61 -2.68 -10.82
N MET A 274 -6.59 -1.89 -11.21
CA MET A 274 -5.82 -1.05 -10.30
C MET A 274 -6.25 0.42 -10.44
N PRO A 275 -7.06 0.98 -9.52
CA PRO A 275 -7.60 2.33 -9.64
C PRO A 275 -6.52 3.42 -9.75
N LEU A 276 -5.35 3.18 -9.15
CA LEU A 276 -4.20 4.08 -9.23
C LEU A 276 -3.79 4.37 -10.69
N TYR A 277 -3.78 3.37 -11.57
CA TYR A 277 -3.29 3.55 -12.94
C TYR A 277 -4.20 4.49 -13.73
N ARG A 278 -5.53 4.37 -13.54
CA ARG A 278 -6.50 5.32 -14.12
C ARG A 278 -6.38 6.71 -13.51
N LEU A 279 -6.16 6.80 -12.20
CA LEU A 279 -5.97 8.09 -11.52
C LEU A 279 -4.75 8.83 -12.09
N ASP A 280 -3.64 8.14 -12.31
CA ASP A 280 -2.43 8.73 -12.88
C ASP A 280 -2.62 9.18 -14.33
N LEU A 281 -3.28 8.36 -15.16
CA LEU A 281 -3.67 8.77 -16.51
C LEU A 281 -4.58 9.99 -16.48
N ALA A 282 -5.55 10.03 -15.56
CA ALA A 282 -6.45 11.17 -15.42
C ALA A 282 -5.71 12.45 -15.04
N ARG A 283 -4.73 12.41 -14.13
CA ARG A 283 -3.89 13.58 -13.78
C ARG A 283 -3.14 14.10 -14.99
N PHE A 284 -2.53 13.20 -15.76
CA PHE A 284 -1.86 13.55 -17.00
C PHE A 284 -2.83 14.27 -17.94
N LEU A 285 -4.02 13.72 -18.18
CA LEU A 285 -5.03 14.30 -19.06
C LEU A 285 -5.51 15.68 -18.57
N VAL A 286 -5.72 15.86 -17.26
CA VAL A 286 -6.04 17.18 -16.68
C VAL A 286 -4.95 18.20 -17.00
N ARG A 287 -3.68 17.82 -16.82
CA ARG A 287 -2.54 18.70 -17.11
C ARG A 287 -2.43 19.03 -18.60
N ARG A 288 -2.73 18.08 -19.47
CA ARG A 288 -2.71 18.26 -20.94
C ARG A 288 -3.89 19.08 -21.46
N GLY A 289 -4.91 19.32 -20.64
CA GLY A 289 -6.10 20.09 -21.01
C GLY A 289 -7.25 19.23 -21.52
N ASP A 290 -7.09 17.91 -21.58
CA ASP A 290 -8.09 16.94 -22.05
C ASP A 290 -9.13 16.62 -20.96
N ARG A 291 -9.72 17.67 -20.38
CA ARG A 291 -10.59 17.61 -19.21
C ARG A 291 -11.81 16.69 -19.41
N ALA A 292 -12.33 16.58 -20.62
CA ALA A 292 -13.47 15.72 -20.90
C ALA A 292 -13.13 14.23 -20.69
N VAL A 293 -12.00 13.78 -21.25
CA VAL A 293 -11.50 12.41 -21.10
C VAL A 293 -11.05 12.16 -19.66
N ALA A 294 -10.35 13.13 -19.06
CA ALA A 294 -9.95 13.04 -17.67
C ALA A 294 -11.13 12.81 -16.71
N ARG A 295 -12.25 13.52 -16.90
CA ARG A 295 -13.45 13.34 -16.07
C ARG A 295 -14.06 11.95 -16.21
N GLU A 296 -13.98 11.32 -17.38
CA GLU A 296 -14.45 9.95 -17.57
C GLU A 296 -13.60 8.97 -16.77
N GLU A 297 -12.26 9.06 -16.90
CA GLU A 297 -11.34 8.21 -16.13
C GLU A 297 -11.51 8.41 -14.61
N LEU A 298 -11.64 9.65 -14.13
CA LEU A 298 -11.85 9.93 -12.72
C LEU A 298 -13.16 9.36 -12.18
N ARG A 299 -14.25 9.38 -12.98
CA ARG A 299 -15.52 8.76 -12.57
C ARG A 299 -15.37 7.25 -12.41
N ARG A 300 -14.62 6.61 -13.31
CA ARG A 300 -14.31 5.18 -13.20
C ARG A 300 -13.54 4.86 -11.94
N VAL A 301 -12.50 5.65 -11.62
CA VAL A 301 -11.76 5.51 -10.35
C VAL A 301 -12.72 5.55 -9.16
N VAL A 302 -13.64 6.52 -9.09
CA VAL A 302 -14.60 6.64 -7.97
C VAL A 302 -15.55 5.46 -7.86
N VAL A 303 -15.93 4.83 -8.98
CA VAL A 303 -16.84 3.69 -9.02
C VAL A 303 -16.11 2.38 -8.71
N GLU A 304 -14.89 2.20 -9.22
CA GLU A 304 -14.11 0.96 -9.13
C GLU A 304 -13.38 0.84 -7.79
N ALA A 305 -13.01 1.94 -7.16
CA ALA A 305 -12.25 1.99 -5.91
C ALA A 305 -13.08 1.69 -4.64
N ARG A 306 -14.11 0.84 -4.74
CA ARG A 306 -15.10 0.64 -3.69
C ARG A 306 -14.67 -0.30 -2.56
N ASP A 307 -13.72 -1.20 -2.81
CA ASP A 307 -13.58 -2.39 -1.97
C ASP A 307 -12.33 -2.40 -1.07
N ARG A 308 -11.26 -1.63 -1.37
CA ARG A 308 -10.03 -1.60 -0.53
C ARG A 308 -9.76 -0.23 0.09
N PRO A 309 -9.22 -0.14 1.32
CA PRO A 309 -8.91 1.15 1.97
C PRO A 309 -7.92 2.02 1.20
N SER A 310 -6.89 1.44 0.59
CA SER A 310 -5.97 2.17 -0.30
C SER A 310 -6.68 2.75 -1.52
N ASP A 311 -7.68 2.02 -2.03
CA ASP A 311 -8.46 2.45 -3.19
C ASP A 311 -9.36 3.63 -2.78
N GLN A 312 -9.85 3.67 -1.54
CA GLN A 312 -10.60 4.81 -1.02
C GLN A 312 -9.80 6.12 -1.02
N ALA A 313 -8.49 6.07 -0.76
CA ALA A 313 -7.62 7.25 -0.88
C ALA A 313 -7.56 7.73 -2.34
N PHE A 314 -7.37 6.83 -3.30
CA PHE A 314 -7.41 7.17 -4.73
C PHE A 314 -8.77 7.71 -5.16
N ALA A 315 -9.87 7.18 -4.61
CA ALA A 315 -11.22 7.68 -4.85
C ALA A 315 -11.43 9.09 -4.27
N ALA A 316 -10.91 9.35 -3.07
CA ALA A 316 -10.99 10.67 -2.43
C ALA A 316 -10.27 11.72 -3.27
N GLU A 317 -9.08 11.39 -3.76
CA GLU A 317 -8.32 12.24 -4.65
C GLU A 317 -8.99 12.43 -6.02
N ALA A 318 -9.55 11.36 -6.61
CA ALA A 318 -10.29 11.45 -7.86
C ALA A 318 -11.49 12.40 -7.75
N ARG A 319 -12.21 12.36 -6.62
CA ARG A 319 -13.31 13.30 -6.33
C ARG A 319 -12.80 14.75 -6.21
N LYS A 320 -11.60 14.97 -5.68
CA LYS A 320 -10.98 16.30 -5.61
C LYS A 320 -10.69 16.83 -7.02
N LEU A 321 -10.03 16.04 -7.85
CA LEU A 321 -9.72 16.40 -9.25
C LEU A 321 -10.98 16.64 -10.09
N LEU A 322 -12.06 15.88 -9.87
CA LEU A 322 -13.35 16.11 -10.54
C LEU A 322 -13.94 17.49 -10.23
N ARG A 323 -13.79 17.98 -8.99
CA ARG A 323 -14.25 19.32 -8.60
C ARG A 323 -13.42 20.41 -9.26
N GLU A 324 -12.10 20.23 -9.33
CA GLU A 324 -11.18 21.18 -9.94
C GLU A 324 -11.30 21.23 -11.47
N ALA A 325 -11.57 20.10 -12.13
CA ALA A 325 -11.74 20.00 -13.58
C ALA A 325 -13.16 20.39 -14.08
N GLY A 326 -14.09 20.64 -13.16
CA GLY A 326 -15.46 21.06 -13.44
C GLY A 326 -15.73 22.57 -13.28
N GLY A 327 -14.74 23.32 -12.77
CA GLY A 327 -14.77 24.79 -12.69
C GLY A 327 -14.21 25.49 -13.92
#